data_AF-A0A661I3M5-F1
#
_entry.id   AF-A0A661I3M5-F1
#
_cell.length_a   1.000
_cell.length_b   1.000
_cell.length_c   1.000
_cell.angle_alpha   90.00
_cell.angle_beta   90.00
_cell.angle_gamma   90.00
#
_symmetry.space_group_name_H-M   'P 1'
#
loop_
_entity.id
_entity.type
_entity.pdbx_description
1 polymer ?
#
loop_
_entity_poly.entity_id
_entity_poly.type
_entity_poly.pdbx_seq_one_letter_code
_entity_poly.pdbx_strand_id
1 'polypeptide(L)'
;MKMKNIVLLTALATSTLFAQSGKVLFTNHCSSCHATIVGINESGGELTNVYEAPYAKDVIAKLKAETKTKAEFVAFIKDYINKPDKRKSLYGKKAIKSFGLMPSLKGAMSDSESTKLANYLYSDYDKDIVTTAKSSKKSVKTISRGEKLFIYNCSSCHTTVIGVNESGGELTNVYEAPHAKDVVNKLKTETKTKTEFIKFVKNYIENPDKRKSLYGKRAIKDFGLMPSLKGAMSDSESTELADYLYHKYDK
;
A
#
# COMPACT_ATOMS: atom_id res chain seq x y z
N MET A 1 64.41 -20.67 -27.04
CA MET A 1 63.48 -20.26 -25.95
C MET A 1 62.48 -19.29 -26.55
N LYS A 2 61.20 -19.66 -26.73
CA LYS A 2 60.17 -18.81 -27.36
C LYS A 2 59.21 -18.30 -26.28
N MET A 3 59.25 -17.01 -25.97
CA MET A 3 58.30 -16.35 -25.07
C MET A 3 56.94 -16.20 -25.78
N LYS A 4 55.88 -16.73 -25.16
CA LYS A 4 54.49 -16.51 -25.57
C LYS A 4 53.99 -15.23 -24.91
N ASN A 5 53.64 -14.23 -25.73
CA ASN A 5 52.93 -13.04 -25.27
C ASN A 5 51.48 -13.41 -24.96
N ILE A 6 51.12 -13.38 -23.67
CA ILE A 6 49.74 -13.47 -23.21
C ILE A 6 49.23 -12.04 -23.09
N VAL A 7 48.42 -11.60 -24.07
CA VAL A 7 47.66 -10.36 -24.01
C VAL A 7 46.42 -10.62 -23.18
N LEU A 8 46.37 -10.08 -21.96
CA LEU A 8 45.22 -10.15 -21.07
C LEU A 8 44.26 -8.99 -21.41
N LEU A 9 43.19 -9.30 -22.13
CA LEU A 9 42.12 -8.35 -22.45
C LEU A 9 41.11 -8.32 -21.27
N THR A 10 41.26 -7.37 -20.35
CA THR A 10 40.26 -7.14 -19.30
C THR A 10 39.07 -6.37 -19.88
N ALA A 11 37.95 -7.07 -20.08
CA ALA A 11 36.67 -6.46 -20.43
C ALA A 11 36.11 -5.68 -19.23
N LEU A 12 36.13 -4.35 -19.32
CA LEU A 12 35.52 -3.46 -18.34
C LEU A 12 34.00 -3.44 -18.57
N ALA A 13 33.25 -4.24 -17.82
CA ALA A 13 31.80 -4.18 -17.82
C ALA A 13 31.35 -2.88 -17.10
N THR A 14 31.07 -1.84 -17.87
CA THR A 14 30.45 -0.62 -17.35
C THR A 14 28.98 -0.89 -17.07
N SER A 15 28.67 -1.26 -15.82
CA SER A 15 27.31 -1.31 -15.30
C SER A 15 26.75 0.11 -15.24
N THR A 16 25.94 0.50 -16.22
CA THR A 16 25.20 1.77 -16.15
C THR A 16 24.14 1.65 -15.05
N LEU A 17 24.40 2.25 -13.87
CA LEU A 17 23.36 2.44 -12.86
C LEU A 17 22.30 3.38 -13.45
N PHE A 18 21.13 2.84 -13.81
CA PHE A 18 19.98 3.64 -14.20
C PHE A 18 19.48 4.43 -12.98
N ALA A 19 19.73 5.74 -13.00
CA ALA A 19 19.33 6.60 -11.91
C ALA A 19 17.81 6.83 -11.96
N GLN A 20 17.08 6.33 -10.97
CA GLN A 20 15.62 6.45 -10.92
C GLN A 20 15.17 7.91 -10.66
N SER A 21 13.98 8.26 -11.16
CA SER A 21 13.35 9.57 -10.89
C SER A 21 12.67 9.58 -9.52
N GLY A 22 12.45 10.77 -8.96
CA GLY A 22 11.79 10.91 -7.65
C GLY A 22 10.36 10.33 -7.62
N LYS A 23 9.61 10.45 -8.72
CA LYS A 23 8.29 9.84 -8.89
C LYS A 23 8.36 8.30 -8.84
N VAL A 24 9.28 7.71 -9.59
CA VAL A 24 9.48 6.26 -9.60
C VAL A 24 9.90 5.76 -8.22
N LEU A 25 10.78 6.47 -7.53
CA LEU A 25 11.18 6.15 -6.16
C LEU A 25 10.00 6.21 -5.18
N PHE A 26 9.10 7.20 -5.33
CA PHE A 26 7.89 7.26 -4.51
C PHE A 26 6.96 6.08 -4.78
N THR A 27 6.72 5.75 -6.05
CA THR A 27 5.90 4.59 -6.43
C THR A 27 6.48 3.28 -5.90
N ASN A 28 7.80 3.10 -5.98
CA ASN A 28 8.43 1.84 -5.59
C ASN A 28 8.52 1.64 -4.08
N HIS A 29 8.60 2.72 -3.29
CA HIS A 29 8.95 2.62 -1.87
C HIS A 29 7.95 3.27 -0.91
N CYS A 30 7.00 4.06 -1.41
CA CYS A 30 6.11 4.86 -0.56
C CYS A 30 4.63 4.62 -0.85
N SER A 31 4.24 4.43 -2.12
CA SER A 31 2.82 4.40 -2.50
C SER A 31 2.06 3.17 -2.01
N SER A 32 2.76 2.10 -1.61
CA SER A 32 2.16 0.93 -0.98
C SER A 32 1.54 1.24 0.39
N CYS A 33 2.01 2.30 1.05
CA CYS A 33 1.50 2.72 2.36
C CYS A 33 0.91 4.13 2.33
N HIS A 34 1.48 5.04 1.55
CA HIS A 34 1.02 6.43 1.44
C HIS A 34 0.25 6.63 0.15
N ALA A 35 -1.08 6.60 0.21
CA ALA A 35 -1.93 6.74 -0.99
C ALA A 35 -1.68 8.05 -1.74
N THR A 36 -1.85 8.00 -3.06
CA THR A 36 -2.01 9.17 -3.95
C THR A 36 -3.48 9.49 -4.25
N ILE A 37 -4.39 8.63 -3.80
CA ILE A 37 -5.84 8.81 -3.89
C ILE A 37 -6.48 8.73 -2.51
N VAL A 38 -7.70 9.25 -2.40
CA VAL A 38 -8.54 9.09 -1.22
C VAL A 38 -9.62 8.05 -1.51
N GLY A 39 -9.87 7.14 -0.56
CA GLY A 39 -10.98 6.19 -0.69
C GLY A 39 -12.27 6.83 -0.22
N ILE A 40 -13.37 6.63 -0.93
CA ILE A 40 -14.70 6.89 -0.36
C ILE A 40 -15.13 5.65 0.41
N ASN A 41 -15.48 5.82 1.68
CA ASN A 41 -16.07 4.75 2.47
C ASN A 41 -17.37 4.27 1.82
N GLU A 42 -17.81 3.06 2.12
CA GLU A 42 -18.98 2.47 1.46
C GLU A 42 -20.30 3.19 1.73
N SER A 43 -20.32 4.11 2.70
CA SER A 43 -21.44 5.02 2.98
C SER A 43 -21.50 6.22 2.02
N GLY A 44 -20.57 6.31 1.06
CA GLY A 44 -20.54 7.35 0.03
C GLY A 44 -20.15 8.74 0.53
N GLY A 45 -19.82 8.89 1.81
CA GLY A 45 -19.78 10.19 2.48
C GLY A 45 -18.43 10.58 3.08
N GLU A 46 -17.58 9.62 3.45
CA GLU A 46 -16.31 9.95 4.11
C GLU A 46 -15.10 9.50 3.31
N LEU A 47 -14.18 10.44 3.09
CA LEU A 47 -12.84 10.15 2.62
C LEU A 47 -12.07 9.43 3.73
N THR A 48 -11.71 8.18 3.50
CA THR A 48 -10.88 7.38 4.39
C THR A 48 -9.50 7.16 3.76
N ASN A 49 -8.48 7.07 4.62
CA ASN A 49 -7.17 6.64 4.15
C ASN A 49 -7.30 5.20 3.68
N VAL A 50 -6.78 4.93 2.48
CA VAL A 50 -6.89 3.59 1.90
C VAL A 50 -5.89 2.61 2.51
N TYR A 51 -4.87 3.12 3.22
CA TYR A 51 -3.75 2.35 3.74
C TYR A 51 -3.46 2.65 5.22
N GLU A 52 -2.57 1.84 5.81
CA GLU A 52 -2.05 1.96 7.17
C GLU A 52 -1.22 3.23 7.44
N ALA A 53 -1.00 4.09 6.44
CA ALA A 53 -0.28 5.35 6.63
C ALA A 53 -1.13 6.58 6.25
N PRO A 54 -0.79 7.77 6.77
CA PRO A 54 -1.47 8.99 6.39
C PRO A 54 -1.33 9.28 4.90
N TYR A 55 -2.33 9.95 4.33
CA TYR A 55 -2.31 10.41 2.94
C TYR A 55 -1.04 11.21 2.61
N ALA A 56 -0.32 10.88 1.54
CA ALA A 56 0.99 11.46 1.26
C ALA A 56 0.93 12.99 1.08
N LYS A 57 -0.13 13.52 0.44
CA LYS A 57 -0.33 14.96 0.28
C LYS A 57 -0.40 15.68 1.62
N ASP A 58 -1.11 15.09 2.59
CA ASP A 58 -1.23 15.65 3.93
C ASP A 58 0.14 15.64 4.63
N VAL A 59 0.90 14.54 4.52
CA VAL A 59 2.27 14.40 5.07
C VAL A 59 3.18 15.48 4.53
N ILE A 60 3.18 15.64 3.21
CA ILE A 60 4.01 16.62 2.51
C ILE A 60 3.61 18.04 2.89
N ALA A 61 2.31 18.36 2.87
CA ALA A 61 1.82 19.69 3.23
C ALA A 61 2.15 20.04 4.67
N LYS A 62 1.95 19.11 5.61
CA LYS A 62 2.32 19.32 7.01
C LYS A 62 3.83 19.49 7.17
N LEU A 63 4.64 18.63 6.54
CA LEU A 63 6.08 18.74 6.62
C LEU A 63 6.59 20.06 6.03
N LYS A 64 6.05 20.53 4.91
CA LYS A 64 6.35 21.86 4.35
C LYS A 64 5.97 23.00 5.30
N ALA A 65 4.90 22.86 6.09
CA ALA A 65 4.50 23.88 7.06
C ALA A 65 5.39 23.89 8.31
N GLU A 66 5.92 22.73 8.72
CA GLU A 66 6.78 22.59 9.91
C GLU A 66 8.27 22.86 9.60
N THR A 67 8.68 22.69 8.34
CA THR A 67 10.05 22.95 7.89
C THR A 67 10.14 24.33 7.24
N LYS A 68 11.09 25.15 7.69
CA LYS A 68 11.20 26.55 7.24
C LYS A 68 11.81 26.65 5.85
N THR A 69 12.58 25.64 5.44
CA THR A 69 13.29 25.63 4.16
C THR A 69 13.17 24.28 3.45
N LYS A 70 13.37 24.30 2.12
CA LYS A 70 13.50 23.08 1.31
C LYS A 70 14.63 22.17 1.81
N ALA A 71 15.74 22.75 2.28
CA ALA A 71 16.87 21.99 2.82
C ALA A 71 16.48 21.22 4.09
N GLU A 72 15.75 21.86 5.01
CA GLU A 72 15.22 21.20 6.22
C GLU A 72 14.20 20.11 5.88
N PHE A 73 13.31 20.35 4.91
CA PHE A 73 12.38 19.33 4.40
C PHE A 73 13.14 18.10 3.88
N VAL A 74 14.16 18.32 3.04
CA VAL A 74 14.95 17.24 2.45
C VAL A 74 15.72 16.49 3.53
N ALA A 75 16.35 17.20 4.46
CA ALA A 75 17.06 16.59 5.59
C ALA A 75 16.11 15.75 6.46
N PHE A 76 14.91 16.25 6.75
CA PHE A 76 13.91 15.52 7.53
C PHE A 76 13.49 14.23 6.81
N ILE A 77 13.12 14.28 5.53
CA ILE A 77 12.71 13.08 4.80
C ILE A 77 13.84 12.05 4.83
N LYS A 78 15.05 12.44 4.48
CA LYS A 78 16.21 11.53 4.44
C LYS A 78 16.49 10.88 5.80
N ASP A 79 16.42 11.65 6.88
CA ASP A 79 16.62 11.11 8.23
C ASP A 79 15.45 10.23 8.68
N TYR A 80 14.21 10.66 8.45
CA TYR A 80 13.02 9.98 8.96
C TYR A 80 12.74 8.66 8.24
N ILE A 81 12.93 8.58 6.91
CA ILE A 81 12.76 7.30 6.19
C ILE A 81 13.79 6.26 6.63
N ASN A 82 15.02 6.69 6.93
CA ASN A 82 16.09 5.78 7.35
C ASN A 82 15.98 5.42 8.83
N LYS A 83 15.60 6.38 9.68
CA LYS A 83 15.55 6.22 11.14
C LYS A 83 14.29 6.87 11.72
N PRO A 84 13.11 6.29 11.45
CA PRO A 84 11.86 6.80 11.98
C PRO A 84 11.86 6.72 13.50
N ASP A 85 11.50 7.81 14.17
CA ASP A 85 11.44 7.92 15.63
C ASP A 85 10.12 8.58 16.03
N LYS A 86 9.50 8.08 17.11
CA LYS A 86 8.21 8.59 17.62
C LYS A 86 8.28 10.07 18.00
N ARG A 87 9.43 10.55 18.49
CA ARG A 87 9.69 11.94 18.87
C ARG A 87 9.91 12.85 17.67
N LYS A 88 10.36 12.30 16.54
CA LYS A 88 10.51 13.01 15.27
C LYS A 88 9.20 13.06 14.47
N SER A 89 8.20 12.25 14.84
CA SER A 89 6.93 12.19 14.12
C SER A 89 6.16 13.50 14.24
N LEU A 90 5.90 14.16 13.11
CA LEU A 90 5.15 15.41 13.06
C LEU A 90 3.66 15.24 13.42
N TYR A 91 3.14 14.02 13.38
CA TYR A 91 1.72 13.75 13.59
C TYR A 91 1.34 13.39 15.04
N GLY A 92 2.33 13.40 15.93
CA GLY A 92 2.14 13.21 17.37
C GLY A 92 1.59 11.83 17.76
N LYS A 93 1.30 11.69 19.07
CA LYS A 93 0.91 10.41 19.67
C LYS A 93 -0.36 9.80 19.07
N LYS A 94 -1.31 10.63 18.61
CA LYS A 94 -2.59 10.17 18.06
C LYS A 94 -2.40 9.45 16.73
N ALA A 95 -1.59 9.99 15.82
CA ALA A 95 -1.34 9.32 14.55
C ALA A 95 -0.50 8.05 14.73
N ILE A 96 0.47 8.05 15.65
CA ILE A 96 1.22 6.83 15.98
C ILE A 96 0.28 5.73 16.50
N LYS A 97 -0.78 6.09 17.23
CA LYS A 97 -1.81 5.13 17.68
C LYS A 97 -2.68 4.62 16.53
N SER A 98 -2.94 5.45 15.52
CA SER A 98 -3.81 5.12 14.38
C SER A 98 -3.10 4.38 13.25
N PHE A 99 -1.85 4.74 12.97
CA PHE A 99 -1.09 4.30 11.79
C PHE A 99 0.18 3.52 12.17
N GLY A 100 0.51 3.43 13.46
CA GLY A 100 1.82 2.92 13.88
C GLY A 100 2.96 3.91 13.61
N LEU A 101 4.19 3.44 13.79
CA LEU A 101 5.39 4.16 13.40
C LEU A 101 5.80 3.69 12.00
N MET A 102 6.19 4.63 11.13
CA MET A 102 6.70 4.30 9.80
C MET A 102 7.84 3.25 9.90
N PRO A 103 7.84 2.20 9.08
CA PRO A 103 8.96 1.26 9.04
C PRO A 103 10.22 1.93 8.50
N SER A 104 11.39 1.47 8.98
CA SER A 104 12.67 1.96 8.47
C SER A 104 12.90 1.45 7.05
N LEU A 105 13.28 2.36 6.15
CA LEU A 105 13.73 2.07 4.79
C LEU A 105 15.27 2.14 4.68
N LYS A 106 15.98 1.95 5.79
CA LYS A 106 17.44 2.01 5.81
C LYS A 106 18.04 1.01 4.83
N GLY A 107 18.82 1.51 3.88
CA GLY A 107 19.47 0.69 2.85
C GLY A 107 18.58 0.33 1.65
N ALA A 108 17.31 0.74 1.65
CA ALA A 108 16.42 0.53 0.50
C ALA A 108 16.75 1.47 -0.68
N MET A 109 17.41 2.60 -0.40
CA MET A 109 17.83 3.57 -1.40
C MET A 109 19.12 4.27 -0.99
N SER A 110 19.89 4.73 -1.96
CA SER A 110 21.10 5.52 -1.76
C SER A 110 20.80 6.94 -1.26
N ASP A 111 21.83 7.65 -0.81
CA ASP A 111 21.71 9.07 -0.42
C ASP A 111 21.24 9.95 -1.59
N SER A 112 21.70 9.65 -2.81
CA SER A 112 21.27 10.35 -4.02
C SER A 112 19.80 10.09 -4.33
N GLU A 113 19.34 8.85 -4.24
CA GLU A 113 17.94 8.48 -4.48
C GLU A 113 17.01 9.09 -3.44
N SER A 114 17.35 9.00 -2.15
CA SER A 114 16.57 9.65 -1.08
C SER A 114 16.51 11.17 -1.24
N THR A 115 17.59 11.79 -1.73
CA THR A 115 17.61 13.22 -2.09
C THR A 115 16.69 13.53 -3.27
N LYS A 116 16.67 12.69 -4.31
CA LYS A 116 15.75 12.85 -5.46
C LYS A 116 14.29 12.67 -5.06
N LEU A 117 13.99 11.66 -4.26
CA LEU A 117 12.66 11.43 -3.68
C LEU A 117 12.21 12.67 -2.90
N ALA A 118 13.01 13.15 -1.96
CA ALA A 118 12.65 14.30 -1.14
C ALA A 118 12.44 15.58 -1.96
N ASN A 119 13.27 15.80 -2.99
CA ASN A 119 13.11 16.93 -3.91
C ASN A 119 11.80 16.87 -4.71
N TYR A 120 11.45 15.67 -5.19
CA TYR A 120 10.17 15.42 -5.87
C TYR A 120 8.98 15.69 -4.93
N LEU A 121 9.01 15.15 -3.71
CA LEU A 121 7.97 15.38 -2.70
C LEU A 121 7.77 16.88 -2.40
N TYR A 122 8.87 17.65 -2.35
CA TYR A 122 8.79 19.08 -2.10
C TYR A 122 8.25 19.87 -3.31
N SER A 123 8.73 19.57 -4.51
CA SER A 123 8.61 20.50 -5.65
C SER A 123 7.53 20.09 -6.66
N ASP A 124 7.30 18.80 -6.84
CA ASP A 124 6.60 18.27 -8.02
C ASP A 124 5.43 17.36 -7.65
N TYR A 125 5.43 16.76 -6.46
CA TYR A 125 4.33 15.91 -5.99
C TYR A 125 2.97 16.60 -6.11
N ASP A 126 2.86 17.85 -5.68
CA ASP A 126 1.59 18.58 -5.78
C ASP A 126 1.22 18.90 -7.23
N LYS A 127 2.17 19.04 -8.17
CA LYS A 127 1.86 19.32 -9.58
C LYS A 127 1.32 18.06 -10.27
N ASP A 128 1.89 16.92 -9.94
CA ASP A 128 1.44 15.60 -10.40
C ASP A 128 0.09 15.21 -9.79
N ILE A 129 -0.23 15.77 -8.61
CA ILE A 129 -1.53 15.58 -7.95
C ILE A 129 -2.54 16.67 -8.37
N VAL A 130 -2.19 17.92 -8.70
CA VAL A 130 -3.18 19.00 -8.99
C VAL A 130 -3.95 18.81 -10.32
N THR A 131 -3.52 17.90 -11.19
CA THR A 131 -4.42 17.33 -12.23
C THR A 131 -5.59 16.52 -11.65
N THR A 132 -5.61 16.41 -10.32
CA THR A 132 -6.38 15.54 -9.46
C THR A 132 -6.58 16.30 -8.10
N ALA A 133 -7.49 17.28 -8.15
CA ALA A 133 -8.39 17.81 -7.10
C ALA A 133 -8.01 18.08 -5.60
N LYS A 134 -9.04 18.53 -4.87
CA LYS A 134 -9.05 19.29 -3.61
C LYS A 134 -10.15 18.82 -2.63
N SER A 135 -9.74 18.52 -1.37
CA SER A 135 -10.41 18.72 -0.04
C SER A 135 -11.56 17.73 0.38
N SER A 136 -11.80 17.26 1.64
CA SER A 136 -11.20 17.35 3.01
C SER A 136 -11.89 16.46 4.09
N LYS A 137 -11.12 15.89 5.05
CA LYS A 137 -11.23 15.63 6.55
C LYS A 137 -12.43 14.91 7.30
N LYS A 138 -12.10 13.72 7.87
CA LYS A 138 -12.06 13.25 9.33
C LYS A 138 -13.29 12.62 10.09
N SER A 139 -13.16 11.38 10.64
CA SER A 139 -13.09 10.97 12.09
C SER A 139 -12.87 9.43 12.31
N VAL A 140 -12.42 8.95 13.49
CA VAL A 140 -11.83 7.59 13.73
C VAL A 140 -12.69 6.73 14.70
N LYS A 141 -13.07 5.51 14.30
CA LYS A 141 -13.82 4.49 15.08
C LYS A 141 -12.90 3.35 15.56
N THR A 142 -13.17 2.75 16.72
CA THR A 142 -12.41 1.60 17.27
C THR A 142 -12.62 0.35 16.41
N ILE A 143 -11.54 -0.17 15.81
CA ILE A 143 -11.56 -1.30 14.87
C ILE A 143 -11.49 -2.68 15.56
N SER A 144 -12.19 -3.66 15.00
CA SER A 144 -12.22 -5.05 15.51
C SER A 144 -10.93 -5.84 15.24
N ARG A 145 -10.74 -7.01 15.86
CA ARG A 145 -9.55 -7.85 15.63
C ARG A 145 -9.52 -8.44 14.21
N GLY A 146 -10.66 -8.93 13.70
CA GLY A 146 -10.77 -9.39 12.30
C GLY A 146 -10.54 -8.27 11.29
N GLU A 147 -10.95 -7.04 11.61
CA GLU A 147 -10.64 -5.85 10.81
C GLU A 147 -9.14 -5.55 10.78
N LYS A 148 -8.43 -5.66 11.91
CA LYS A 148 -6.96 -5.54 11.94
C LYS A 148 -6.27 -6.61 11.09
N LEU A 149 -6.76 -7.85 11.14
CA LEU A 149 -6.23 -8.95 10.33
C LEU A 149 -6.41 -8.67 8.84
N PHE A 150 -7.58 -8.14 8.44
CA PHE A 150 -7.82 -7.74 7.06
C PHE A 150 -6.89 -6.60 6.63
N ILE A 151 -6.77 -5.56 7.47
CA ILE A 151 -5.90 -4.42 7.18
C ILE A 151 -4.46 -4.91 6.96
N TYR A 152 -3.93 -5.72 7.86
CA TYR A 152 -2.54 -6.16 7.81
C TYR A 152 -2.23 -7.14 6.65
N ASN A 153 -3.16 -8.03 6.31
CA ASN A 153 -2.88 -9.14 5.39
C ASN A 153 -3.53 -9.00 4.00
N CYS A 154 -4.54 -8.14 3.87
CA CYS A 154 -5.38 -8.09 2.67
C CYS A 154 -5.44 -6.70 2.05
N SER A 155 -5.41 -5.63 2.86
CA SER A 155 -5.69 -4.27 2.38
C SER A 155 -4.64 -3.68 1.46
N SER A 156 -3.45 -4.28 1.38
CA SER A 156 -2.44 -3.93 0.38
C SER A 156 -2.91 -4.17 -1.06
N CYS A 157 -3.81 -5.15 -1.28
CA CYS A 157 -4.34 -5.49 -2.59
C CYS A 157 -5.87 -5.36 -2.65
N HIS A 158 -6.58 -5.85 -1.63
CA HIS A 158 -8.05 -5.83 -1.58
C HIS A 158 -8.54 -4.59 -0.85
N THR A 159 -9.02 -3.62 -1.61
CA THR A 159 -9.61 -2.42 -1.03
C THR A 159 -11.03 -2.65 -0.49
N THR A 160 -11.36 -2.01 0.62
CA THR A 160 -12.74 -1.87 1.15
C THR A 160 -13.34 -0.50 0.86
N VAL A 161 -12.60 0.32 0.12
CA VAL A 161 -13.01 1.63 -0.33
C VAL A 161 -13.06 1.60 -1.85
N ILE A 162 -14.08 2.22 -2.38
CA ILE A 162 -14.21 2.35 -3.82
C ILE A 162 -13.25 3.46 -4.23
N GLY A 163 -12.30 3.09 -5.08
CA GLY A 163 -11.41 4.03 -5.75
C GLY A 163 -12.22 4.88 -6.71
N VAL A 164 -12.47 6.12 -6.34
CA VAL A 164 -13.10 7.08 -7.24
C VAL A 164 -12.08 8.14 -7.64
N ASN A 165 -12.23 8.68 -8.84
CA ASN A 165 -11.65 9.98 -9.13
C ASN A 165 -12.24 11.02 -8.16
N GLU A 166 -11.60 12.18 -8.00
CA GLU A 166 -12.05 13.13 -6.96
C GLU A 166 -13.40 13.80 -7.23
N SER A 167 -13.98 13.60 -8.43
CA SER A 167 -15.39 13.92 -8.70
C SER A 167 -16.38 12.89 -8.15
N GLY A 168 -15.92 11.79 -7.56
CA GLY A 168 -16.77 10.69 -7.09
C GLY A 168 -17.46 9.92 -8.21
N GLY A 169 -17.12 10.20 -9.48
CA GLY A 169 -17.92 9.83 -10.63
C GLY A 169 -17.49 8.52 -11.29
N GLU A 170 -16.18 8.28 -11.41
CA GLU A 170 -15.67 7.09 -12.10
C GLU A 170 -15.05 6.11 -11.11
N LEU A 171 -15.61 4.90 -11.08
CA LEU A 171 -15.10 3.75 -10.35
C LEU A 171 -13.83 3.28 -11.05
N THR A 172 -12.68 3.50 -10.44
CA THR A 172 -11.42 2.95 -10.92
C THR A 172 -11.05 1.76 -10.05
N ASN A 173 -10.69 0.64 -10.68
CA ASN A 173 -9.98 -0.42 -9.97
C ASN A 173 -8.58 0.10 -9.69
N VAL A 174 -8.38 0.58 -8.47
CA VAL A 174 -7.09 1.17 -8.03
C VAL A 174 -6.03 0.09 -7.81
N TYR A 175 -6.42 -1.17 -7.73
CA TYR A 175 -5.60 -2.27 -7.26
C TYR A 175 -5.42 -3.38 -8.28
N GLU A 176 -4.32 -4.12 -8.13
CA GLU A 176 -4.04 -5.39 -8.82
C GLU A 176 -5.00 -6.52 -8.42
N ALA A 177 -5.94 -6.28 -7.49
CA ALA A 177 -6.88 -7.26 -6.99
C ALA A 177 -8.32 -6.70 -6.94
N PRO A 178 -9.35 -7.57 -6.99
CA PRO A 178 -10.75 -7.15 -6.97
C PRO A 178 -11.16 -6.55 -5.62
N HIS A 179 -12.16 -5.67 -5.66
CA HIS A 179 -12.73 -5.00 -4.48
C HIS A 179 -13.25 -6.02 -3.46
N ALA A 180 -12.93 -5.81 -2.17
CA ALA A 180 -13.18 -6.79 -1.12
C ALA A 180 -14.67 -7.14 -0.97
N LYS A 181 -15.56 -6.15 -1.11
CA LYS A 181 -17.01 -6.37 -1.06
C LYS A 181 -17.52 -7.31 -2.15
N ASP A 182 -17.01 -7.15 -3.37
CA ASP A 182 -17.45 -7.97 -4.50
C ASP A 182 -16.98 -9.41 -4.32
N VAL A 183 -15.73 -9.58 -3.87
CA VAL A 183 -15.18 -10.88 -3.47
C VAL A 183 -16.07 -11.53 -2.41
N VAL A 184 -16.32 -10.85 -1.29
CA VAL A 184 -17.12 -11.42 -0.20
C VAL A 184 -18.54 -11.76 -0.67
N ASN A 185 -19.21 -10.87 -1.39
CA ASN A 185 -20.56 -11.12 -1.88
C ASN A 185 -20.60 -12.34 -2.80
N LYS A 186 -19.68 -12.42 -3.75
CA LYS A 186 -19.57 -13.58 -4.65
C LYS A 186 -19.31 -14.86 -3.87
N LEU A 187 -18.37 -14.85 -2.93
CA LEU A 187 -18.09 -16.01 -2.09
C LEU A 187 -19.32 -16.44 -1.30
N LYS A 188 -20.05 -15.53 -0.66
CA LYS A 188 -21.29 -15.85 0.07
C LYS A 188 -22.34 -16.48 -0.84
N THR A 189 -22.50 -15.97 -2.07
CA THR A 189 -23.41 -16.56 -3.07
C THR A 189 -23.00 -18.00 -3.43
N GLU A 190 -21.71 -18.26 -3.62
CA GLU A 190 -21.21 -19.57 -4.05
C GLU A 190 -21.16 -20.61 -2.91
N THR A 191 -20.74 -20.21 -1.71
CA THR A 191 -20.59 -21.12 -0.56
C THR A 191 -21.90 -21.38 0.18
N LYS A 192 -22.89 -20.50 0.02
CA LYS A 192 -24.27 -20.58 0.56
C LYS A 192 -24.40 -20.54 2.09
N THR A 193 -23.40 -21.01 2.82
CA THR A 193 -23.38 -21.07 4.28
C THR A 193 -22.13 -20.39 4.83
N LYS A 194 -22.22 -19.90 6.07
CA LYS A 194 -21.11 -19.33 6.82
C LYS A 194 -19.97 -20.34 7.01
N THR A 195 -20.28 -21.58 7.34
CA THR A 195 -19.28 -22.64 7.55
C THR A 195 -18.47 -22.89 6.29
N GLU A 196 -19.13 -23.04 5.14
CA GLU A 196 -18.43 -23.24 3.86
C GLU A 196 -17.70 -21.98 3.39
N PHE A 197 -18.22 -20.77 3.70
CA PHE A 197 -17.49 -19.52 3.48
C PHE A 197 -16.17 -19.49 4.25
N ILE A 198 -16.22 -19.74 5.56
CA ILE A 198 -15.04 -19.73 6.42
C ILE A 198 -14.03 -20.79 5.96
N LYS A 199 -14.50 -22.00 5.69
CA LYS A 199 -13.67 -23.10 5.19
C LYS A 199 -13.00 -22.74 3.86
N PHE A 200 -13.75 -22.12 2.94
CA PHE A 200 -13.21 -21.66 1.66
C PHE A 200 -12.13 -20.59 1.84
N VAL A 201 -12.43 -19.52 2.57
CA VAL A 201 -11.51 -18.40 2.79
C VAL A 201 -10.20 -18.91 3.41
N LYS A 202 -10.28 -19.72 4.47
CA LYS A 202 -9.10 -20.35 5.09
C LYS A 202 -8.28 -21.16 4.09
N ASN A 203 -8.92 -22.06 3.35
CA ASN A 203 -8.22 -22.92 2.39
C ASN A 203 -7.59 -22.11 1.25
N TYR A 204 -8.29 -21.10 0.74
CA TYR A 204 -7.86 -20.33 -0.42
C TYR A 204 -6.74 -19.34 -0.08
N ILE A 205 -6.76 -18.74 1.12
CA ILE A 205 -5.68 -17.89 1.61
C ILE A 205 -4.37 -18.69 1.74
N GLU A 206 -4.43 -19.91 2.27
CA GLU A 206 -3.22 -20.74 2.40
C GLU A 206 -2.78 -21.36 1.07
N ASN A 207 -3.73 -21.85 0.27
CA ASN A 207 -3.45 -22.65 -0.91
C ASN A 207 -4.29 -22.17 -2.12
N PRO A 208 -4.03 -20.95 -2.62
CA PRO A 208 -4.78 -20.40 -3.74
C PRO A 208 -4.54 -21.25 -5.00
N ASP A 209 -5.63 -21.68 -5.65
CA ASP A 209 -5.59 -22.48 -6.88
C ASP A 209 -6.56 -21.88 -7.89
N LYS A 210 -6.12 -21.73 -9.15
CA LYS A 210 -6.93 -21.16 -10.24
C LYS A 210 -8.24 -21.92 -10.47
N ARG A 211 -8.25 -23.23 -10.28
CA ARG A 211 -9.43 -24.11 -10.42
C ARG A 211 -10.36 -24.05 -9.22
N LYS A 212 -9.84 -23.68 -8.05
CA LYS A 212 -10.64 -23.48 -6.83
C LYS A 212 -11.18 -22.06 -6.68
N SER A 213 -10.75 -21.12 -7.53
CA SER A 213 -11.24 -19.75 -7.45
C SER A 213 -12.74 -19.68 -7.75
N LEU A 214 -13.52 -19.27 -6.75
CA LEU A 214 -14.96 -19.01 -6.89
C LEU A 214 -15.27 -17.65 -7.55
N TYR A 215 -14.23 -16.83 -7.78
CA TYR A 215 -14.34 -15.52 -8.40
C TYR A 215 -14.27 -15.57 -9.95
N GLY A 216 -14.06 -16.78 -10.50
CA GLY A 216 -14.22 -17.08 -11.92
C GLY A 216 -12.97 -16.83 -12.79
N LYS A 217 -12.96 -17.43 -13.99
CA LYS A 217 -11.81 -17.38 -14.92
C LYS A 217 -11.48 -15.96 -15.40
N ARG A 218 -12.48 -15.08 -15.52
CA ARG A 218 -12.28 -13.68 -15.93
C ARG A 218 -11.49 -12.90 -14.88
N ALA A 219 -11.81 -13.07 -13.60
CA ALA A 219 -11.05 -12.41 -12.54
C ALA A 219 -9.58 -12.86 -12.49
N ILE A 220 -9.31 -14.15 -12.69
CA ILE A 220 -7.91 -14.63 -12.77
C ILE A 220 -7.17 -14.03 -13.96
N LYS A 221 -7.86 -13.72 -15.06
CA LYS A 221 -7.27 -13.04 -16.21
C LYS A 221 -6.97 -11.58 -15.89
N ASP A 222 -7.88 -10.90 -15.20
CA ASP A 222 -7.81 -9.45 -14.97
C ASP A 222 -6.90 -9.08 -13.78
N PHE A 223 -6.85 -9.94 -12.76
CA PHE A 223 -6.17 -9.68 -11.48
C PHE A 223 -5.06 -10.69 -11.14
N GLY A 224 -4.90 -11.75 -11.93
CA GLY A 224 -3.98 -12.84 -11.61
C GLY A 224 -4.49 -13.75 -10.49
N LEU A 225 -3.61 -14.61 -9.98
CA LEU A 225 -3.90 -15.50 -8.85
C LEU A 225 -3.43 -14.83 -7.56
N MET A 226 -4.28 -14.86 -6.53
CA MET A 226 -3.92 -14.39 -5.19
C MET A 226 -2.63 -15.11 -4.70
N PRO A 227 -1.65 -14.38 -4.13
CA PRO A 227 -0.47 -15.00 -3.54
C PRO A 227 -0.87 -15.83 -2.31
N SER A 228 -0.13 -16.93 -2.06
CA SER A 228 -0.32 -17.73 -0.85
C SER A 228 0.11 -16.94 0.38
N LEU A 229 -0.72 -16.94 1.41
CA LEU A 229 -0.40 -16.43 2.75
C LEU A 229 -0.19 -17.58 3.74
N LYS A 230 0.24 -18.75 3.27
CA LYS A 230 0.50 -19.91 4.12
C LYS A 230 1.50 -19.55 5.23
N GLY A 231 1.09 -19.75 6.48
CA GLY A 231 1.89 -19.43 7.66
C GLY A 231 1.91 -17.94 8.06
N ALA A 232 1.20 -17.06 7.36
CA ALA A 232 1.09 -15.65 7.74
C ALA A 232 0.17 -15.43 8.95
N MET A 233 -0.74 -16.38 9.22
CA MET A 233 -1.69 -16.33 10.32
C MET A 233 -1.98 -17.74 10.86
N SER A 234 -2.35 -17.82 12.14
CA SER A 234 -2.81 -19.06 12.76
C SER A 234 -4.20 -19.49 12.27
N ASP A 235 -4.61 -20.72 12.57
CA ASP A 235 -5.96 -21.22 12.26
C ASP A 235 -7.06 -20.37 12.94
N SER A 236 -6.80 -19.91 14.18
CA SER A 236 -7.71 -19.00 14.90
C SER A 236 -7.82 -17.66 14.19
N GLU A 237 -6.69 -17.07 13.80
CA GLU A 237 -6.68 -15.76 13.13
C GLU A 237 -7.34 -15.82 11.75
N SER A 238 -7.07 -16.86 10.96
CA SER A 238 -7.75 -17.05 9.66
C SER A 238 -9.27 -17.27 9.82
N THR A 239 -9.68 -17.92 10.91
CA THR A 239 -11.11 -18.07 11.27
C THR A 239 -11.72 -16.72 11.65
N GLU A 240 -11.07 -15.93 12.50
CA GLU A 240 -11.52 -14.58 12.89
C GLU A 240 -11.60 -13.62 11.70
N LEU A 241 -10.62 -13.67 10.79
CA LEU A 241 -10.63 -12.89 9.55
C LEU A 241 -11.83 -13.28 8.67
N ALA A 242 -12.04 -14.58 8.46
CA ALA A 242 -13.15 -15.06 7.64
C ALA A 242 -14.52 -14.75 8.26
N ASP A 243 -14.63 -14.86 9.59
CA ASP A 243 -15.84 -14.48 10.33
C ASP A 243 -16.16 -12.99 10.18
N TYR A 244 -15.14 -12.13 10.36
CA TYR A 244 -15.25 -10.71 10.11
C TYR A 244 -15.69 -10.40 8.67
N LEU A 245 -15.04 -11.00 7.67
CA LEU A 245 -15.39 -10.79 6.26
C LEU A 245 -16.82 -11.19 5.96
N TYR A 246 -17.30 -12.31 6.52
CA TYR A 246 -18.66 -12.79 6.31
C TYR A 246 -19.71 -11.75 6.76
N HIS A 247 -19.46 -11.08 7.88
CA HIS A 247 -20.38 -10.12 8.49
C HIS A 247 -20.16 -8.66 8.10
N LYS A 248 -18.96 -8.29 7.62
CA LYS A 248 -18.59 -6.90 7.35
C LYS A 248 -19.59 -6.15 6.44
N TYR A 249 -20.21 -6.87 5.51
CA TYR A 249 -21.14 -6.31 4.52
C TYR A 249 -22.59 -6.77 4.70
N ASP A 250 -22.92 -7.40 5.83
CA ASP A 250 -24.31 -7.60 6.21
C ASP A 250 -24.92 -6.23 6.55
N LYS A 251 -26.04 -5.88 5.90
CA LYS A 251 -26.81 -4.69 6.25
C LYS A 251 -27.70 -4.95 7.46
#